data_AF-A0A7J4JK65-F1
#
_entry.id   AF-A0A7J4JK65-F1
#
_cell.length_a   1.000
_cell.length_b   1.000
_cell.length_c   1.000
_cell.angle_alpha   90.00
_cell.angle_beta   90.00
_cell.angle_gamma   90.00
#
_symmetry.space_group_name_H-M   'P 1'
#
loop_
_entity.id
_entity.type
_entity.pdbx_description
1 polymer ?
#
loop_
_entity_poly.entity_id
_entity_poly.type
_entity_poly.pdbx_seq_one_letter_code
_entity_poly.pdbx_strand_id
1 'polypeptide(L)'
;MAKREAAQEVRRHSEIKSNLNLILYVLFITALSSLIALIVINDNLRKVISSPDSEKREVDLTGEATGGRQCTDKKDNDGDTFIDYPADPGCSSARDRDEINLIIQCDNGVDNDKDGLIDYPADPGCSSPLDTSELDDSCSDTDGGIVPIEKGTVTGAISGYFYTYVDNCYVTNTTNNMLNEWYCTGTAPFQTQISCASLGKICVNGACA
;
A
#
# COMPACT_ATOMS: atom_id res chain seq x y z
N MET A 1 -78.62 14.12 34.05
CA MET A 1 -77.39 14.93 34.00
C MET A 1 -76.18 14.18 34.55
N ALA A 2 -76.23 13.61 35.76
CA ALA A 2 -75.10 12.95 36.44
C ALA A 2 -74.27 11.93 35.63
N LYS A 3 -74.88 11.11 34.74
CA LYS A 3 -74.14 10.12 33.93
C LYS A 3 -73.22 10.75 32.87
N ARG A 4 -73.53 11.96 32.37
CA ARG A 4 -72.70 12.63 31.36
C ARG A 4 -71.50 13.35 31.99
N GLU A 5 -71.67 13.88 33.20
CA GLU A 5 -70.60 14.53 33.98
C GLU A 5 -69.53 13.51 34.43
N ALA A 6 -69.94 12.34 34.94
CA ALA A 6 -69.00 11.27 35.31
C ALA A 6 -68.16 10.76 34.13
N ALA A 7 -68.76 10.64 32.93
CA ALA A 7 -68.05 10.21 31.73
C ALA A 7 -67.08 11.27 31.18
N GLN A 8 -67.33 12.55 31.43
CA GLN A 8 -66.43 13.64 31.07
C GLN A 8 -65.23 13.71 32.02
N GLU A 9 -65.44 13.43 33.31
CA GLU A 9 -64.37 13.41 34.32
C GLU A 9 -63.40 12.23 34.11
N VAL A 10 -63.92 11.06 33.74
CA VAL A 10 -63.10 9.89 33.39
C VAL A 10 -62.25 10.15 32.14
N ARG A 11 -62.79 10.85 31.13
CA ARG A 11 -62.02 11.24 29.94
C ARG A 11 -60.90 12.22 30.26
N ARG A 12 -61.16 13.25 31.07
CA ARG A 12 -60.12 14.19 31.52
C ARG A 12 -59.01 13.48 32.30
N HIS A 13 -59.34 12.57 33.20
CA HIS A 13 -58.34 11.76 33.91
C HIS A 13 -57.51 10.87 32.97
N SER A 14 -58.13 10.29 31.94
CA SER A 14 -57.43 9.49 30.93
C SER A 14 -56.46 10.32 30.08
N GLU A 15 -56.88 11.52 29.66
CA GLU A 15 -56.03 12.45 28.89
C GLU A 15 -54.85 12.97 29.73
N ILE A 16 -55.09 13.32 31.01
CA ILE A 16 -54.02 13.74 31.94
C ILE A 16 -53.01 12.60 32.14
N LYS A 17 -53.46 11.36 32.31
CA LYS A 17 -52.57 10.20 32.47
C LYS A 17 -51.75 9.93 31.20
N SER A 18 -52.34 10.08 30.03
CA SER A 18 -51.64 9.97 28.74
C SER A 18 -50.59 11.05 28.55
N ASN A 19 -50.92 12.31 28.87
CA ASN A 19 -49.99 13.44 28.79
C ASN A 19 -48.85 13.30 29.81
N LEU A 20 -49.13 12.82 31.02
CA LEU A 20 -48.12 12.58 32.03
C LEU A 20 -47.14 11.46 31.60
N ASN A 21 -47.64 10.38 31.00
CA ASN A 21 -46.80 9.33 30.44
C ASN A 21 -45.92 9.84 29.29
N LEU A 22 -46.47 10.71 28.42
CA LEU A 22 -45.70 11.32 27.34
C LEU A 22 -44.59 12.22 27.88
N ILE A 23 -44.87 13.03 28.91
CA ILE A 23 -43.88 13.88 29.57
C ILE A 23 -42.78 13.02 30.22
N LEU A 24 -43.15 11.96 30.96
CA LEU A 24 -42.18 11.05 31.57
C LEU A 24 -41.28 10.39 30.50
N TYR A 25 -41.86 9.99 29.36
CA TYR A 25 -41.13 9.37 28.27
C TYR A 25 -40.12 10.34 27.62
N VAL A 26 -40.53 11.59 27.36
CA VAL A 26 -39.63 12.62 26.81
C VAL A 26 -38.51 12.95 27.79
N LEU A 27 -38.81 13.11 29.09
CA LEU A 27 -37.78 13.35 30.11
C LEU A 27 -36.78 12.19 30.19
N PHE A 28 -37.27 10.95 30.11
CA PHE A 28 -36.42 9.76 30.11
C PHE A 28 -35.50 9.71 28.88
N ILE A 29 -36.02 10.00 27.68
CA ILE A 29 -35.21 10.05 26.45
C ILE A 29 -34.14 11.13 26.53
N THR A 30 -34.48 12.34 26.99
CA THR A 30 -33.52 13.44 27.11
C THR A 30 -32.43 13.17 28.15
N ALA A 31 -32.78 12.48 29.25
CA ALA A 31 -31.82 12.06 30.25
C ALA A 31 -30.89 10.96 29.73
N LEU A 32 -31.44 9.98 29.00
CA LEU A 32 -30.66 8.91 28.38
C LEU A 32 -29.71 9.44 27.30
N SER A 33 -30.16 10.35 26.43
CA SER A 33 -29.31 10.93 25.39
C SER A 33 -28.14 11.72 26.01
N SER A 34 -28.40 12.49 27.07
CA SER A 34 -27.36 13.22 27.81
C SER A 34 -26.35 12.27 28.48
N LEU A 35 -26.82 11.17 29.06
CA LEU A 35 -25.96 10.16 29.67
C LEU A 35 -25.09 9.44 28.63
N ILE A 36 -25.66 9.08 27.48
CA ILE A 36 -24.92 8.47 26.37
C ILE A 36 -23.82 9.41 25.88
N ALA A 37 -24.11 10.71 25.73
CA ALA A 37 -23.11 11.71 25.34
C ALA A 37 -21.95 11.77 26.34
N LEU A 38 -22.23 11.74 27.65
CA LEU A 38 -21.19 11.72 28.68
C LEU A 38 -20.35 10.44 28.67
N ILE A 39 -20.96 9.28 28.42
CA ILE A 39 -20.26 8.00 28.29
C ILE A 39 -19.30 8.04 27.09
N VAL A 40 -19.77 8.53 25.94
CA VAL A 40 -18.94 8.68 24.73
C VAL A 40 -17.79 9.64 24.95
N ILE A 41 -18.03 10.77 25.62
CA ILE A 41 -16.96 11.74 25.96
C ILE A 41 -15.93 11.07 26.89
N ASN A 42 -16.35 10.34 27.91
CA ASN A 42 -15.45 9.65 28.84
C ASN A 42 -14.65 8.53 28.17
N ASP A 43 -15.21 7.81 27.20
CA ASP A 43 -14.49 6.78 26.43
C ASP A 43 -13.43 7.41 25.50
N ASN A 44 -13.77 8.51 24.82
CA ASN A 44 -12.81 9.26 24.03
C ASN A 44 -11.70 9.87 24.90
N LEU A 45 -12.04 10.40 26.08
CA LEU A 45 -11.06 10.92 27.03
C LEU A 45 -10.14 9.79 27.54
N ARG A 46 -10.71 8.61 27.84
CA ARG A 46 -9.92 7.43 28.20
C ARG A 46 -8.97 7.03 27.08
N LYS A 47 -9.41 6.99 25.82
CA LYS A 47 -8.55 6.68 24.68
C LYS A 47 -7.40 7.68 24.50
N VAL A 48 -7.66 8.97 24.73
CA VAL A 48 -6.61 10.00 24.70
C VAL A 48 -5.62 9.84 25.87
N ILE A 49 -6.11 9.50 27.07
CA ILE A 49 -5.27 9.33 28.27
C ILE A 49 -4.57 7.96 28.30
N SER A 50 -5.13 6.94 27.64
CA SER A 50 -4.60 5.59 27.56
C SER A 50 -3.88 5.29 26.25
N SER A 51 -3.65 6.30 25.39
CA SER A 51 -2.71 6.13 24.28
C SER A 51 -1.36 5.79 24.90
N PRO A 52 -0.71 4.67 24.51
CA PRO A 52 0.58 4.28 25.08
C PRO A 52 1.72 5.27 24.76
N ASP A 53 1.47 6.32 23.98
CA ASP A 53 2.48 7.27 23.47
C ASP A 53 2.99 8.28 24.51
N SER A 54 2.68 8.12 25.80
CA SER A 54 3.55 8.68 26.83
C SER A 54 4.72 7.73 27.04
N GLU A 55 5.63 7.77 26.07
CA GLU A 55 6.99 7.26 26.11
C GLU A 55 7.55 7.37 27.54
N LYS A 56 7.80 6.22 28.17
CA LYS A 56 8.65 6.17 29.35
C LYS A 56 9.99 6.74 28.92
N ARG A 57 10.25 8.00 29.25
CA ARG A 57 11.60 8.54 29.28
C ARG A 57 12.36 7.79 30.36
N GLU A 58 12.98 6.69 29.97
CA GLU A 58 14.01 6.03 30.77
C GLU A 58 15.25 6.91 30.65
N VAL A 59 15.38 7.84 31.60
CA VAL A 59 16.55 8.72 31.72
C VAL A 59 17.66 7.91 32.37
N ASP A 60 18.59 7.42 31.56
CA ASP A 60 19.86 6.89 32.07
C ASP A 60 20.69 8.04 32.70
N LEU A 61 21.47 7.70 33.72
CA LEU A 61 22.19 8.60 34.64
C LEU A 61 23.31 9.45 33.98
N THR A 62 23.37 9.47 32.65
CA THR A 62 24.31 10.26 31.83
C THR A 62 23.67 11.49 31.16
N GLY A 63 22.35 11.68 31.27
CA GLY A 63 21.68 12.88 30.76
C GLY A 63 21.63 12.99 29.22
N GLU A 64 21.85 11.88 28.52
CA GLU A 64 21.56 11.76 27.08
C GLU A 64 20.22 11.04 26.94
N ALA A 65 19.31 11.58 26.12
CA ALA A 65 17.99 10.99 25.92
C ALA A 65 18.10 9.63 25.21
N THR A 66 18.08 8.54 25.98
CA THR A 66 17.96 7.15 25.50
C THR A 66 16.50 6.77 25.27
N GLY A 67 15.74 7.64 24.60
CA GLY A 67 14.58 7.15 23.83
C GLY A 67 15.18 6.36 22.67
N GLY A 68 14.92 5.06 22.64
CA GLY A 68 15.69 4.02 21.94
C GLY A 68 16.25 4.44 20.59
N ARG A 69 17.58 4.56 20.51
CA ARG A 69 18.31 4.62 19.24
C ARG A 69 18.36 3.18 18.72
N GLN A 70 17.59 2.86 17.68
CA GLN A 70 17.52 1.51 17.11
C GLN A 70 18.91 1.09 16.60
N CYS A 71 19.55 1.95 15.82
CA CYS A 71 20.88 1.80 15.20
C CYS A 71 22.10 1.51 16.10
N THR A 72 21.93 1.33 17.41
CA THR A 72 22.99 0.84 18.34
C THR A 72 22.49 -0.17 19.38
N ASP A 73 21.26 -0.67 19.22
CA ASP A 73 20.55 -1.47 20.21
C ASP A 73 20.74 -2.99 20.01
N LYS A 74 21.38 -3.39 18.90
CA LYS A 74 21.68 -4.77 18.49
C LYS A 74 20.46 -5.61 18.14
N LYS A 75 19.37 -4.97 17.76
CA LYS A 75 18.21 -5.64 17.18
C LYS A 75 17.95 -5.09 15.79
N ASP A 76 17.49 -5.98 14.94
CA ASP A 76 16.87 -5.66 13.65
C ASP A 76 15.46 -5.14 13.95
N ASN A 77 15.31 -3.81 13.95
CA ASN A 77 14.12 -3.09 14.38
C ASN A 77 13.13 -2.82 13.24
N ASP A 78 13.59 -2.84 12.00
CA ASP A 78 12.82 -2.67 10.76
C ASP A 78 12.53 -4.00 10.05
N GLY A 79 13.31 -5.04 10.30
CA GLY A 79 13.11 -6.40 9.81
C GLY A 79 13.86 -6.72 8.50
N ASP A 80 14.83 -5.91 8.11
CA ASP A 80 15.54 -6.01 6.84
C ASP A 80 16.76 -6.97 6.88
N THR A 81 16.99 -7.60 8.04
CA THR A 81 18.12 -8.48 8.40
C THR A 81 19.44 -7.78 8.70
N PHE A 82 19.50 -6.47 8.51
CA PHE A 82 20.51 -5.60 9.07
C PHE A 82 20.05 -5.17 10.49
N ILE A 83 20.91 -4.49 11.25
CA ILE A 83 20.77 -4.51 12.72
C ILE A 83 21.21 -3.20 13.33
N ASP A 84 22.36 -2.68 12.93
CA ASP A 84 22.92 -1.49 13.57
C ASP A 84 23.91 -0.83 12.62
N TYR A 85 24.18 0.45 12.88
CA TYR A 85 25.27 1.16 12.23
C TYR A 85 26.65 0.48 12.48
N PRO A 86 27.53 0.36 11.48
CA PRO A 86 27.42 0.81 10.09
C PRO A 86 26.98 -0.29 9.11
N ALA A 87 26.56 -1.44 9.62
CA ALA A 87 26.17 -2.57 8.77
C ALA A 87 24.79 -2.31 8.15
N ASP A 88 23.94 -1.63 8.89
CA ASP A 88 22.59 -1.25 8.55
C ASP A 88 22.51 -0.08 7.55
N PRO A 89 21.92 -0.29 6.36
CA PRO A 89 21.74 0.75 5.35
C PRO A 89 20.73 1.84 5.72
N GLY A 90 19.74 1.53 6.55
CA GLY A 90 18.77 2.46 7.11
C GLY A 90 19.40 3.42 8.12
N CYS A 91 20.45 2.97 8.81
CA CYS A 91 21.19 3.79 9.76
C CYS A 91 22.19 4.76 9.11
N SER A 92 21.87 6.06 9.07
CA SER A 92 22.81 7.09 8.63
C SER A 92 24.00 7.30 9.58
N SER A 93 23.82 6.97 10.88
CA SER A 93 24.85 7.03 11.91
C SER A 93 24.45 6.21 13.14
N ALA A 94 25.40 5.90 14.04
CA ALA A 94 25.11 5.34 15.37
C ALA A 94 24.23 6.25 16.27
N ARG A 95 23.95 7.48 15.83
CA ARG A 95 23.04 8.41 16.53
C ARG A 95 21.67 8.50 15.86
N ASP A 96 21.48 7.81 14.74
CA ASP A 96 20.17 7.71 14.12
C ASP A 96 19.20 7.01 15.08
N ARG A 97 17.92 7.34 14.95
CA ARG A 97 16.89 6.84 15.87
C ARG A 97 16.23 5.58 15.36
N ASP A 98 16.18 5.43 14.04
CA ASP A 98 15.37 4.46 13.35
C ASP A 98 16.27 3.74 12.33
N GLU A 99 16.00 2.47 12.05
CA GLU A 99 16.72 1.64 11.08
C GLU A 99 16.13 1.75 9.66
N ILE A 100 15.42 2.84 9.34
CA ILE A 100 14.78 3.03 8.02
C ILE A 100 15.35 4.21 7.24
N ASN A 101 15.50 4.05 5.93
CA ASN A 101 15.88 5.11 5.01
C ASN A 101 14.68 5.69 4.25
N LEU A 102 14.13 6.79 4.76
CA LEU A 102 12.98 7.50 4.16
C LEU A 102 13.15 7.98 2.70
N ILE A 103 14.36 7.92 2.13
CA ILE A 103 14.64 8.34 0.75
C ILE A 103 14.57 7.15 -0.23
N ILE A 104 14.78 5.92 0.25
CA ILE A 104 14.85 4.72 -0.58
C ILE A 104 13.49 4.03 -0.55
N GLN A 105 12.94 3.65 -1.70
CA GLN A 105 11.60 3.06 -1.72
C GLN A 105 11.54 1.74 -0.97
N CYS A 106 12.57 0.91 -1.09
CA CYS A 106 12.65 -0.41 -0.48
C CYS A 106 13.05 -0.45 1.01
N ASP A 107 13.03 0.71 1.69
CA ASP A 107 13.44 0.85 3.09
C ASP A 107 12.75 2.06 3.78
N ASN A 108 11.62 2.55 3.28
CA ASN A 108 10.99 3.75 3.82
C ASN A 108 9.72 3.50 4.64
N GLY A 109 9.31 2.25 4.81
CA GLY A 109 8.11 1.86 5.55
C GLY A 109 6.81 2.01 4.76
N VAL A 110 6.86 2.23 3.44
CA VAL A 110 5.70 2.58 2.62
C VAL A 110 5.65 1.73 1.35
N ASP A 111 4.52 1.08 1.12
CA ASP A 111 4.14 0.45 -0.16
C ASP A 111 4.03 1.51 -1.28
N ASN A 112 5.13 1.77 -1.99
CA ASN A 112 5.22 2.83 -2.99
C ASN A 112 4.66 2.42 -4.35
N ASP A 113 4.64 1.12 -4.67
CA ASP A 113 4.15 0.59 -5.94
C ASP A 113 2.68 0.08 -5.87
N LYS A 114 2.16 -0.13 -4.65
CA LYS A 114 0.77 -0.48 -4.28
C LYS A 114 0.38 -1.91 -4.58
N ASP A 115 1.32 -2.84 -4.54
CA ASP A 115 1.06 -4.28 -4.66
C ASP A 115 0.61 -4.92 -3.32
N GLY A 116 0.75 -4.19 -2.21
CA GLY A 116 0.38 -4.60 -0.85
C GLY A 116 1.52 -5.26 -0.06
N LEU A 117 2.72 -5.31 -0.62
CA LEU A 117 3.97 -5.65 0.02
C LEU A 117 4.70 -4.33 0.34
N ILE A 118 5.58 -4.38 1.33
CA ILE A 118 6.25 -3.18 1.87
C ILE A 118 7.69 -3.54 2.05
N ASP A 119 8.57 -2.79 1.39
CA ASP A 119 10.03 -2.79 1.55
C ASP A 119 10.72 -4.16 1.43
N TYR A 120 12.05 -4.13 1.42
CA TYR A 120 12.85 -5.35 1.51
C TYR A 120 12.71 -6.00 2.91
N PRO A 121 12.70 -7.34 3.03
CA PRO A 121 12.74 -8.38 1.99
C PRO A 121 11.34 -8.89 1.60
N ALA A 122 10.28 -8.28 2.12
CA ALA A 122 8.93 -8.76 1.92
C ALA A 122 8.40 -8.45 0.51
N ASP A 123 8.87 -7.35 -0.08
CA ASP A 123 8.55 -6.88 -1.42
C ASP A 123 9.48 -7.50 -2.50
N PRO A 124 8.95 -8.27 -3.47
CA PRO A 124 9.69 -8.84 -4.59
C PRO A 124 10.26 -7.81 -5.57
N GLY A 125 9.69 -6.61 -5.63
CA GLY A 125 10.21 -5.46 -6.36
C GLY A 125 11.51 -4.92 -5.75
N CYS A 126 11.82 -5.30 -4.51
CA CYS A 126 13.05 -4.92 -3.82
C CYS A 126 14.13 -6.00 -3.89
N SER A 127 15.19 -5.72 -4.66
CA SER A 127 16.35 -6.62 -4.71
C SER A 127 17.27 -6.51 -3.48
N SER A 128 17.19 -5.39 -2.74
CA SER A 128 17.94 -5.08 -1.53
C SER A 128 17.30 -3.88 -0.80
N PRO A 129 17.61 -3.60 0.48
CA PRO A 129 17.13 -2.38 1.16
C PRO A 129 17.74 -1.09 0.56
N LEU A 130 18.76 -1.20 -0.29
CA LEU A 130 19.34 -0.06 -1.02
C LEU A 130 18.70 0.14 -2.41
N ASP A 131 17.74 -0.70 -2.80
CA ASP A 131 17.07 -0.59 -4.08
C ASP A 131 16.13 0.63 -4.09
N THR A 132 16.30 1.49 -5.09
CA THR A 132 15.61 2.79 -5.14
C THR A 132 14.15 2.69 -5.59
N SER A 133 13.71 1.50 -6.01
CA SER A 133 12.37 1.27 -6.53
C SER A 133 11.81 -0.04 -6.00
N GLU A 134 10.59 0.00 -5.49
CA GLU A 134 9.76 -1.18 -5.14
C GLU A 134 9.03 -1.77 -6.35
N LEU A 135 9.39 -1.38 -7.57
CA LEU A 135 8.57 -1.71 -8.73
C LEU A 135 8.84 -3.15 -9.18
N ASP A 136 7.80 -3.97 -9.14
CA ASP A 136 7.80 -5.34 -9.62
C ASP A 136 8.31 -5.50 -11.07
N ASP A 137 9.20 -6.47 -11.26
CA ASP A 137 9.61 -6.92 -12.59
C ASP A 137 8.39 -7.44 -13.35
N SER A 138 8.15 -6.93 -14.55
CA SER A 138 6.99 -7.27 -15.35
C SER A 138 7.31 -7.28 -16.83
N CYS A 139 6.69 -8.20 -17.58
CA CYS A 139 6.80 -8.25 -19.03
C CYS A 139 5.44 -8.62 -19.63
N SER A 140 4.97 -7.79 -20.57
CA SER A 140 3.77 -8.02 -21.37
C SER A 140 4.13 -7.91 -22.84
N ASP A 141 3.62 -8.86 -23.61
CA ASP A 141 3.89 -9.00 -25.04
C ASP A 141 2.57 -9.00 -25.81
N THR A 142 2.47 -8.19 -26.87
CA THR A 142 1.19 -7.96 -27.56
C THR A 142 0.76 -9.09 -28.50
N ASP A 143 1.69 -9.87 -29.03
CA ASP A 143 1.40 -11.01 -29.92
C ASP A 143 1.69 -12.39 -29.28
N GLY A 144 2.33 -12.40 -28.11
CA GLY A 144 2.29 -13.53 -27.18
C GLY A 144 3.41 -14.55 -27.40
N GLY A 145 4.64 -14.09 -27.51
CA GLY A 145 5.83 -14.91 -27.60
C GLY A 145 6.57 -14.65 -28.91
N ILE A 146 7.07 -15.73 -29.52
CA ILE A 146 7.82 -15.63 -30.77
C ILE A 146 6.83 -15.82 -31.94
N VAL A 147 6.22 -14.74 -32.42
CA VAL A 147 5.20 -14.70 -33.48
C VAL A 147 5.67 -13.85 -34.68
N PRO A 148 6.54 -14.39 -35.54
CA PRO A 148 7.23 -13.62 -36.59
C PRO A 148 6.35 -13.10 -37.72
N ILE A 149 5.05 -13.40 -37.74
CA ILE A 149 4.12 -12.97 -38.80
C ILE A 149 3.21 -11.82 -38.36
N GLU A 150 3.26 -11.48 -37.07
CA GLU A 150 2.59 -10.34 -36.48
C GLU A 150 3.67 -9.34 -36.03
N LYS A 151 3.28 -8.09 -35.76
CA LYS A 151 4.21 -7.11 -35.22
C LYS A 151 3.93 -6.98 -33.73
N GLY A 152 4.85 -7.46 -32.91
CA GLY A 152 4.80 -7.41 -31.47
C GLY A 152 5.35 -6.12 -30.87
N THR A 153 4.99 -5.92 -29.62
CA THR A 153 5.54 -4.91 -28.72
C THR A 153 5.60 -5.50 -27.32
N VAL A 154 6.81 -5.55 -26.78
CA VAL A 154 7.09 -5.96 -25.42
C VAL A 154 7.23 -4.73 -24.53
N THR A 155 6.37 -4.62 -23.52
CA THR A 155 6.40 -3.55 -22.51
C THR A 155 6.55 -4.14 -21.12
N GLY A 156 7.18 -3.41 -20.22
CA GLY A 156 7.38 -3.91 -18.86
C GLY A 156 8.24 -3.00 -18.00
N ALA A 157 8.64 -3.53 -16.85
CA ALA A 157 9.60 -2.93 -15.95
C ALA A 157 10.62 -3.98 -15.53
N ILE A 158 11.88 -3.58 -15.38
CA ILE A 158 12.91 -4.42 -14.78
C ILE A 158 13.78 -3.58 -13.86
N SER A 159 13.94 -4.00 -12.60
CA SER A 159 14.71 -3.30 -11.59
C SER A 159 14.35 -1.80 -11.50
N GLY A 160 13.05 -1.47 -11.47
CA GLY A 160 12.57 -0.09 -11.45
C GLY A 160 12.59 0.67 -12.78
N TYR A 161 13.09 0.09 -13.87
CA TYR A 161 13.16 0.76 -15.17
C TYR A 161 12.11 0.27 -16.14
N PHE A 162 11.24 1.17 -16.59
CA PHE A 162 10.29 0.88 -17.66
C PHE A 162 10.99 0.71 -19.01
N TYR A 163 10.55 -0.27 -19.79
CA TYR A 163 11.02 -0.49 -21.14
C TYR A 163 9.87 -0.69 -22.14
N THR A 164 10.18 -0.46 -23.41
CA THR A 164 9.32 -0.78 -24.54
C THR A 164 10.19 -1.21 -25.70
N TYR A 165 10.01 -2.45 -26.14
CA TYR A 165 10.68 -3.00 -27.30
C TYR A 165 9.64 -3.35 -28.35
N VAL A 166 9.94 -3.02 -29.60
CA VAL A 166 9.01 -3.21 -30.71
C VAL A 166 9.72 -4.04 -31.76
N ASP A 167 9.01 -5.00 -32.33
CA ASP A 167 9.52 -5.80 -33.42
C ASP A 167 9.91 -4.91 -34.59
N ASN A 168 11.08 -5.20 -35.13
CA ASN A 168 11.62 -4.39 -36.19
C ASN A 168 12.39 -5.22 -37.21
N CYS A 169 12.31 -4.76 -38.45
CA CYS A 169 13.13 -5.28 -39.51
C CYS A 169 14.54 -4.73 -39.37
N TYR A 170 15.51 -5.63 -39.35
CA TYR A 170 16.92 -5.28 -39.31
C TYR A 170 17.66 -5.86 -40.52
N VAL A 171 18.66 -5.12 -40.98
CA VAL A 171 19.34 -5.37 -42.25
C VAL A 171 20.77 -5.83 -41.98
N THR A 172 21.11 -7.05 -42.41
CA THR A 172 22.49 -7.55 -42.46
C THR A 172 22.96 -7.64 -43.91
N ASN A 173 23.43 -6.51 -44.44
CA ASN A 173 24.42 -6.39 -45.52
C ASN A 173 24.20 -6.97 -46.93
N THR A 174 23.09 -7.62 -47.32
CA THR A 174 22.65 -7.67 -48.77
C THR A 174 21.39 -8.50 -49.09
N THR A 175 20.85 -9.33 -48.19
CA THR A 175 19.58 -10.07 -48.42
C THR A 175 18.43 -9.59 -47.54
N ASN A 176 18.60 -8.45 -46.86
CA ASN A 176 17.63 -7.69 -46.05
C ASN A 176 16.33 -8.43 -45.74
N ASN A 177 16.39 -9.34 -44.77
CA ASN A 177 15.19 -10.03 -44.39
C ASN A 177 15.18 -10.65 -42.99
N MET A 178 15.81 -9.99 -42.03
CA MET A 178 15.80 -10.42 -40.63
C MET A 178 14.78 -9.60 -39.85
N LEU A 179 14.05 -10.28 -38.98
CA LEU A 179 13.16 -9.73 -37.97
C LEU A 179 13.86 -9.85 -36.62
N ASN A 180 14.00 -8.73 -35.91
CA ASN A 180 14.25 -8.76 -34.48
C ASN A 180 12.89 -8.91 -33.80
N GLU A 181 12.69 -10.09 -33.24
CA GLU A 181 11.49 -10.47 -32.51
C GLU A 181 11.74 -10.29 -31.01
N TRP A 182 10.97 -9.42 -30.37
CA TRP A 182 10.99 -9.24 -28.92
C TRP A 182 9.86 -10.05 -28.30
N TYR A 183 10.15 -10.76 -27.21
CA TYR A 183 9.17 -11.58 -26.53
C TYR A 183 9.44 -11.65 -25.03
N CYS A 184 8.44 -12.05 -24.24
CA CYS A 184 8.60 -12.25 -22.81
C CYS A 184 8.95 -13.70 -22.45
N THR A 185 9.83 -13.90 -21.45
CA THR A 185 9.88 -15.16 -20.71
C THR A 185 9.81 -14.88 -19.21
N GLY A 186 8.73 -15.30 -18.56
CA GLY A 186 8.43 -14.84 -17.21
C GLY A 186 8.25 -13.32 -17.21
N THR A 187 8.94 -12.64 -16.30
CA THR A 187 8.89 -11.18 -16.12
C THR A 187 9.97 -10.42 -16.90
N ALA A 188 10.81 -11.11 -17.67
CA ALA A 188 11.93 -10.50 -18.38
C ALA A 188 11.74 -10.49 -19.91
N PRO A 189 12.23 -9.45 -20.61
CA PRO A 189 12.18 -9.34 -22.06
C PRO A 189 13.39 -10.03 -22.71
N PHE A 190 13.15 -10.67 -23.85
CA PHE A 190 14.16 -11.36 -24.66
C PHE A 190 14.04 -10.97 -26.12
N GLN A 191 15.12 -11.17 -26.86
CA GLN A 191 15.15 -10.94 -28.30
C GLN A 191 15.65 -12.19 -29.02
N THR A 192 15.03 -12.50 -30.15
CA THR A 192 15.58 -13.45 -31.12
C THR A 192 15.60 -12.87 -32.52
N GLN A 193 16.43 -13.43 -33.39
CA GLN A 193 16.57 -13.00 -34.77
C GLN A 193 16.02 -14.07 -35.71
N ILE A 194 15.03 -13.69 -36.51
CA ILE A 194 14.32 -14.62 -37.40
C ILE A 194 14.55 -14.18 -38.84
N SER A 195 14.98 -15.12 -39.70
CA SER A 195 15.05 -14.85 -41.13
C SER A 195 13.67 -15.07 -41.74
N CYS A 196 12.99 -14.01 -42.19
CA CYS A 196 11.71 -14.12 -42.89
C CYS A 196 11.83 -14.89 -44.21
N ALA A 197 13.05 -14.98 -44.77
CA ALA A 197 13.33 -15.78 -45.96
C ALA A 197 13.08 -17.28 -45.71
N SER A 198 13.26 -17.76 -44.47
CA SER A 198 12.93 -19.14 -44.09
C SER A 198 11.44 -19.46 -44.18
N LEU A 199 10.59 -18.43 -44.10
CA LEU A 199 9.14 -18.49 -44.25
C LEU A 199 8.69 -18.19 -45.70
N GLY A 200 9.63 -17.93 -46.61
CA GLY A 200 9.33 -17.47 -47.98
C GLY A 200 8.71 -16.07 -48.04
N LYS A 201 8.86 -15.27 -46.97
CA LYS A 201 8.28 -13.94 -46.81
C LYS A 201 9.36 -12.86 -46.82
N ILE A 202 8.98 -11.58 -46.73
CA ILE A 202 9.92 -10.50 -46.40
C ILE A 202 9.53 -9.76 -45.11
N CYS A 203 10.50 -9.17 -44.43
CA CYS A 203 10.27 -8.38 -43.23
C CYS A 203 9.76 -7.03 -43.69
N VAL A 204 8.52 -6.72 -43.29
CA VAL A 204 7.84 -5.48 -43.59
C VAL A 204 7.25 -4.97 -42.28
N ASN A 205 7.63 -3.75 -41.89
CA ASN A 205 7.11 -3.06 -40.71
C ASN A 205 7.23 -3.84 -39.38
N GLY A 206 8.23 -4.70 -39.23
CA GLY A 206 8.44 -5.49 -38.01
C GLY A 206 7.62 -6.78 -37.99
N ALA A 207 7.27 -7.33 -39.15
CA ALA A 207 6.66 -8.66 -39.27
C ALA A 207 7.11 -9.31 -40.58
N CYS A 208 7.18 -10.63 -40.63
CA CYS A 208 7.35 -11.39 -41.86
C CYS A 208 6.01 -11.46 -42.61
N ALA A 209 5.90 -10.70 -43.71
CA ALA A 209 4.72 -10.58 -44.57
C ALA A 209 4.99 -11.05 -46.02
#